data_AF-V5GT77-F1
#
_entry.id   AF-V5GT77-F1
#
_cell.length_a   1.000
_cell.length_b   1.000
_cell.length_c   1.000
_cell.angle_alpha   90.00
_cell.angle_beta   90.00
_cell.angle_gamma   90.00
#
_symmetry.space_group_name_H-M   'P 1'
#
loop_
_entity.id
_entity.type
_entity.pdbx_description
1 polymer ?
#
loop_
_entity_poly.entity_id
_entity_poly.type
_entity_poly.pdbx_seq_one_letter_code
_entity_poly.pdbx_strand_id
1 'polypeptide(L)'
;LVTKEAVTLMLQKKNVTGRAILNIASVSGKGGYPFLSAYSASKGAVISFTKSVALEVALAGIRVNTILPGYTDTPMTQSTPPNIKKRIISTIPMGRMATALE
;
A
#
# COMPACT_ATOMS: atom_id res chain seq x y z
N LEU A 1 1.88 15.37 8.05
CA LEU A 1 1.62 14.18 7.19
C LEU A 1 1.89 14.56 5.74
N VAL A 2 2.67 13.78 4.99
CA VAL A 2 3.00 14.09 3.57
C VAL A 2 1.74 14.29 2.72
N THR A 3 0.70 13.47 2.92
CA THR A 3 -0.58 13.59 2.22
C THR A 3 -1.24 14.96 2.42
N LYS A 4 -1.20 15.51 3.64
CA LYS A 4 -1.76 16.84 3.92
C LYS A 4 -1.07 17.90 3.08
N GLU A 5 0.26 17.94 3.10
CA GLU A 5 1.04 18.93 2.36
C GLU A 5 0.90 18.76 0.84
N ALA A 6 0.88 17.51 0.35
CA ALA A 6 0.64 17.22 -1.05
C ALA A 6 -0.73 17.73 -1.52
N VAL A 7 -1.78 17.52 -0.74
CA VAL A 7 -3.13 18.04 -1.04
C VAL A 7 -3.12 19.57 -1.07
N THR A 8 -2.52 20.24 -0.09
CA THR A 8 -2.40 21.71 -0.07
C THR A 8 -1.76 22.23 -1.36
N LEU A 9 -0.64 21.65 -1.79
CA LEU A 9 0.04 22.05 -3.03
C LEU A 9 -0.79 21.75 -4.29
N MET A 10 -1.49 20.61 -4.31
CA MET A 10 -2.34 20.21 -5.43
C MET A 10 -3.53 21.16 -5.61
N LEU A 11 -4.09 21.69 -4.52
CA LEU A 11 -5.20 22.65 -4.55
C LEU A 11 -4.78 24.04 -5.03
N GLN A 12 -3.52 24.46 -4.79
CA GLN A 12 -3.02 25.77 -5.20
C GLN A 12 -2.85 25.91 -6.71
N LYS A 13 -2.47 24.84 -7.41
CA LYS A 13 -2.22 24.88 -8.85
C LYS A 13 -3.54 24.78 -9.63
N LYS A 14 -3.98 25.85 -10.28
CA LYS A 14 -5.16 25.82 -11.17
C LYS A 14 -4.84 25.10 -12.50
N ASN A 15 -5.86 24.54 -13.15
CA ASN A 15 -5.79 23.89 -14.48
C ASN A 15 -4.84 22.67 -14.61
N VAL A 16 -4.54 21.97 -13.52
CA VAL A 16 -3.76 20.73 -13.56
C VAL A 16 -4.69 19.52 -13.51
N THR A 17 -4.60 18.64 -14.50
CA THR A 17 -5.34 17.37 -14.56
C THR A 17 -4.50 16.19 -14.09
N GLY A 18 -5.12 15.04 -13.84
CA GLY A 18 -4.40 13.79 -13.54
C GLY A 18 -3.77 13.71 -12.15
N ARG A 19 -4.15 14.59 -11.22
CA ARG A 19 -3.63 14.60 -9.85
C ARG A 19 -3.94 13.28 -9.14
N ALA A 20 -2.89 12.65 -8.62
CA ALA A 20 -3.00 11.37 -7.94
C ALA A 20 -2.05 11.29 -6.76
N ILE A 21 -2.52 10.68 -5.68
CA ILE A 21 -1.73 10.25 -4.53
C ILE A 21 -1.84 8.73 -4.47
N LEU A 22 -0.69 8.06 -4.39
CA LEU A 22 -0.63 6.62 -4.19
C LEU A 22 0.10 6.31 -2.89
N ASN A 23 -0.59 5.65 -1.97
CA ASN A 23 -0.01 5.12 -0.74
C ASN A 23 0.38 3.65 -0.92
N ILE A 24 1.32 3.19 -0.09
CA ILE A 24 1.75 1.78 -0.07
C ILE A 24 1.39 1.17 1.28
N ALA A 25 0.38 0.28 1.27
CA ALA A 25 -0.04 -0.49 2.43
C ALA A 25 0.63 -1.88 2.44
N SER A 26 -0.14 -2.93 2.71
CA SER A 26 0.27 -4.33 2.66
C SER A 26 -0.97 -5.21 2.64
N VAL A 27 -0.90 -6.40 2.02
CA VAL A 27 -1.96 -7.42 2.18
C VAL A 27 -2.21 -7.76 3.66
N SER A 28 -1.21 -7.60 4.53
CA SER A 28 -1.36 -7.77 5.98
C SER A 28 -2.34 -6.78 6.60
N GLY A 29 -2.50 -5.59 6.03
CA GLY A 29 -3.50 -4.62 6.49
C GLY A 29 -4.94 -5.00 6.15
N LYS A 30 -5.16 -5.96 5.23
CA LYS A 30 -6.50 -6.42 4.83
C LYS A 30 -6.97 -7.62 5.65
N GLY A 31 -6.10 -8.60 5.85
CA GLY A 31 -6.47 -9.87 6.50
C GLY A 31 -5.83 -10.12 7.87
N GLY A 32 -4.80 -9.35 8.24
CA GLY A 32 -3.92 -9.68 9.36
C GLY A 32 -3.07 -10.92 9.10
N TYR A 33 -1.92 -11.01 9.77
CA TYR A 33 -1.10 -12.23 9.80
C TYR A 33 -0.61 -12.48 11.23
N PRO A 34 -0.49 -13.76 11.65
CA PRO A 34 0.12 -14.12 12.93
C PRO A 34 1.50 -13.46 13.09
N PHE A 35 1.82 -13.03 14.31
CA PHE A 35 3.07 -12.37 14.68
C PHE A 35 3.33 -10.98 14.05
N LEU A 36 2.39 -10.47 13.24
CA LEU A 36 2.49 -9.16 12.58
C LEU A 36 1.37 -8.21 13.04
N SER A 37 0.88 -8.30 14.27
CA SER A 37 -0.29 -7.54 14.75
C SER A 37 -0.11 -6.02 14.60
N ALA A 38 0.98 -5.45 15.11
CA ALA A 38 1.27 -4.01 15.01
C ALA A 38 1.47 -3.56 13.56
N TYR A 39 2.17 -4.37 12.76
CA TYR A 39 2.37 -4.09 11.33
C TYR A 39 1.04 -4.14 10.56
N SER A 40 0.23 -5.16 10.80
CA SER A 40 -1.10 -5.33 10.19
C SER A 40 -2.02 -4.17 10.57
N ALA A 41 -2.05 -3.78 11.84
CA ALA A 41 -2.85 -2.64 12.32
C ALA A 41 -2.41 -1.33 11.65
N SER A 42 -1.10 -1.03 11.62
CA SER A 42 -0.59 0.19 10.98
C SER A 42 -0.88 0.23 9.47
N LYS A 43 -0.75 -0.91 8.77
CA LYS A 43 -1.08 -0.99 7.34
C LYS A 43 -2.59 -0.94 7.08
N GLY A 44 -3.40 -1.46 8.00
CA GLY A 44 -4.85 -1.28 8.02
C GLY A 44 -5.25 0.19 8.16
N ALA A 45 -4.55 0.93 9.03
CA ALA A 45 -4.75 2.37 9.19
C ALA A 45 -4.46 3.14 7.89
N VAL A 46 -3.39 2.79 7.16
CA VAL A 46 -3.09 3.39 5.84
C VAL A 46 -4.22 3.14 4.84
N ILE A 47 -4.81 1.94 4.82
CA ILE A 47 -5.93 1.62 3.92
C ILE A 47 -7.14 2.50 4.24
N SER A 48 -7.52 2.59 5.52
CA SER A 48 -8.67 3.40 5.94
C SER A 48 -8.42 4.89 5.71
N PHE A 49 -7.23 5.38 6.06
CA PHE A 49 -6.79 6.75 5.83
C PHE A 49 -6.87 7.14 4.34
N THR A 50 -6.39 6.28 3.45
CA THR A 50 -6.44 6.50 2.00
C THR A 50 -7.88 6.69 1.54
N LYS A 51 -8.82 5.84 2.02
CA LYS A 51 -10.24 5.94 1.66
C LYS A 51 -10.86 7.25 2.16
N SER A 52 -10.58 7.66 3.40
CA SER A 52 -11.08 8.93 3.95
C SER A 52 -10.62 10.11 3.12
N VAL A 53 -9.30 10.22 2.88
CA VAL A 53 -8.74 11.33 2.11
C VAL A 53 -9.29 11.34 0.68
N ALA A 54 -9.43 10.17 0.03
CA ALA A 54 -10.01 10.09 -1.31
C ALA A 54 -11.40 10.73 -1.38
N LEU A 55 -12.25 10.52 -0.36
CA LEU A 55 -13.58 11.12 -0.27
C LEU A 55 -13.50 12.63 -0.01
N GLU A 56 -12.59 13.08 0.87
CA GLU A 56 -12.40 14.49 1.21
C GLU A 56 -12.00 15.34 -0.01
N VAL A 57 -11.17 14.79 -0.91
CA VAL A 57 -10.62 15.53 -2.07
C VAL A 57 -11.23 15.18 -3.41
N ALA A 58 -12.26 14.32 -3.45
CA ALA A 58 -12.86 13.82 -4.69
C ALA A 58 -13.35 14.96 -5.61
N LEU A 59 -14.06 15.95 -5.05
CA LEU A 59 -14.60 17.08 -5.81
C LEU A 59 -13.52 18.05 -6.31
N ALA A 60 -12.31 17.99 -5.74
CA ALA A 60 -11.15 18.74 -6.23
C ALA A 60 -10.43 18.03 -7.40
N GLY A 61 -10.96 16.88 -7.86
CA GLY A 61 -10.40 16.10 -8.96
C GLY A 61 -9.09 15.38 -8.61
N ILE A 62 -8.82 15.14 -7.33
CA ILE A 62 -7.62 14.43 -6.86
C ILE A 62 -8.00 12.98 -6.58
N ARG A 63 -7.30 12.03 -7.21
CA ARG A 63 -7.46 10.60 -6.92
C ARG A 63 -6.52 10.18 -5.82
N VAL A 64 -7.02 9.45 -4.82
CA VAL A 64 -6.16 8.90 -3.76
C VAL A 64 -6.40 7.40 -3.70
N ASN A 65 -5.35 6.62 -3.91
CA ASN A 65 -5.39 5.16 -3.95
C ASN A 65 -4.29 4.56 -3.09
N THR A 66 -4.42 3.27 -2.80
CA THR A 66 -3.40 2.51 -2.09
C THR A 66 -3.19 1.18 -2.78
N ILE A 67 -1.94 0.76 -2.91
CA ILE A 67 -1.58 -0.59 -3.33
C ILE A 67 -1.21 -1.42 -2.10
N LEU A 68 -1.53 -2.71 -2.15
CA LEU A 68 -1.28 -3.67 -1.07
C LEU A 68 -0.35 -4.76 -1.61
N PRO A 69 0.98 -4.56 -1.59
CA PRO A 69 1.92 -5.58 -2.02
C PRO A 69 1.76 -6.87 -1.21
N GLY A 70 1.83 -7.98 -1.92
CA GLY A 70 1.99 -9.33 -1.36
C GLY A 70 3.46 -9.60 -1.02
N TYR A 71 3.85 -10.88 -1.02
CA TYR A 71 5.25 -11.26 -0.80
C TYR A 71 6.07 -10.96 -2.07
N THR A 72 6.91 -9.92 -1.99
CA THR A 72 7.65 -9.34 -3.13
C THR A 72 9.15 -9.53 -2.95
N ASP A 73 9.85 -9.90 -4.03
CA ASP A 73 11.30 -10.07 -4.03
C ASP A 73 12.01 -8.72 -3.89
N THR A 74 12.47 -8.47 -2.68
CA THR A 74 13.16 -7.25 -2.25
C THR A 74 14.22 -7.62 -1.21
N PRO A 75 15.23 -6.76 -0.96
CA PRO A 75 16.23 -7.01 0.08
C PRO A 75 15.62 -7.36 1.45
N MET A 76 14.46 -6.78 1.80
CA MET A 76 13.74 -7.07 3.04
C MET A 76 13.31 -8.55 3.17
N THR A 77 12.98 -9.20 2.05
CA THR A 77 12.53 -10.60 2.04
C THR A 77 13.65 -11.63 1.89
N GLN A 78 14.88 -11.18 1.62
CA GLN A 78 16.03 -12.07 1.43
C GLN A 78 16.44 -12.79 2.72
N SER A 79 16.22 -12.17 3.87
CA SER A 79 16.48 -12.77 5.19
C SER A 79 15.45 -13.83 5.61
N THR A 80 14.38 -14.06 4.83
CA THR A 80 13.37 -15.06 5.17
C THR A 80 13.93 -16.48 4.99
N PRO A 81 13.85 -17.35 6.03
CA PRO A 81 14.33 -18.72 5.94
C PRO A 81 13.71 -19.51 4.76
N PRO A 82 14.46 -20.39 4.07
CA PRO A 82 13.98 -21.07 2.86
C PRO A 82 12.70 -21.89 3.04
N ASN A 83 12.53 -22.55 4.19
CA ASN A 83 11.32 -23.31 4.53
C ASN A 83 10.10 -22.41 4.67
N ILE A 84 10.25 -21.23 5.31
CA ILE A 84 9.18 -20.24 5.45
C ILE A 84 8.85 -19.63 4.09
N LYS A 85 9.86 -19.29 3.29
CA LYS A 85 9.69 -18.77 1.93
C LYS A 85 8.87 -19.72 1.06
N LYS A 86 9.22 -21.02 1.03
CA LYS A 86 8.46 -22.05 0.30
C LYS A 86 7.00 -22.13 0.76
N ARG A 87 6.76 -22.10 2.08
CA ARG A 87 5.42 -22.13 2.66
C ARG A 87 4.59 -20.89 2.31
N ILE A 88 5.19 -19.71 2.27
CA ILE A 88 4.48 -18.49 1.85
C ILE A 88 4.12 -18.62 0.37
N ILE A 89 5.08 -18.97 -0.48
CA ILE A 89 4.86 -19.13 -1.93
C ILE A 89 3.76 -20.14 -2.24
N SER A 90 3.66 -21.25 -1.51
CA SER A 90 2.58 -22.24 -1.71
C SER A 90 1.18 -21.71 -1.40
N THR A 91 1.06 -20.61 -0.66
CA THR A 91 -0.24 -19.94 -0.41
C THR A 91 -0.59 -18.90 -1.48
N ILE A 92 0.36 -18.54 -2.34
CA ILE A 92 0.15 -17.57 -3.42
C ILE A 92 -0.40 -18.34 -4.64
N PRO A 93 -1.59 -18.01 -5.17
CA PRO A 93 -2.17 -18.72 -6.30
C PRO A 93 -1.28 -18.76 -7.55
N MET A 94 -0.47 -17.72 -7.77
CA MET A 94 0.50 -17.67 -8.87
C MET A 94 1.76 -18.52 -8.65
N GLY A 95 1.93 -19.11 -7.47
CA GLY A 95 3.07 -19.99 -7.14
C GLY A 95 4.43 -19.30 -7.15
N ARG A 96 4.47 -17.96 -7.10
CA ARG A 96 5.71 -17.16 -7.14
C ARG A 96 5.61 -15.89 -6.31
N MET A 97 6.77 -15.30 -6.03
CA MET A 97 6.87 -13.94 -5.50
C MET A 97 6.58 -12.92 -6.60
N ALA A 98 6.09 -11.74 -6.21
CA ALA A 98 6.06 -10.58 -7.08
C ALA A 98 7.47 -10.00 -7.25
N THR A 99 7.74 -9.34 -8.37
CA THR A 99 8.95 -8.53 -8.57
C THR A 99 8.62 -7.05 -8.36
N ALA A 100 9.64 -6.22 -8.11
CA ALA A 100 9.42 -4.79 -7.87
C ALA A 100 8.97 -4.01 -9.11
N LEU A 101 9.17 -4.56 -10.31
CA LEU A 101 8.76 -3.93 -11.58
C LEU A 101 7.29 -4.16 -11.94
N GLU A 102 6.65 -5.14 -11.31
CA GLU A 102 5.22 -5.45 -11.47
C GLU A 102 4.36 -4.54 -10.58
#